data_AF-A0A2S3W4B8-F1
#
_entry.id   AF-A0A2S3W4B8-F1
#
_cell.length_a   1.000
_cell.length_b   1.000
_cell.length_c   1.000
_cell.angle_alpha   90.00
_cell.angle_beta   90.00
_cell.angle_gamma   90.00
#
_symmetry.space_group_name_H-M   'P 1'
#
loop_
_entity.id
_entity.type
_entity.pdbx_description
1 polymer ?
#
loop_
_entity_poly.entity_id
_entity_poly.type
_entity_poly.pdbx_seq_one_letter_code
_entity_poly.pdbx_strand_id
1 'polypeptide(L)'
;MSDTPEFLEPDVVLFMHDQALKEYGGTHGIKSEDLLHSALARPENRWHYAESDPPDIATLAAAYAYGIARNHPFNDANTQTA
;
A
#
# COMPACT_ATOMS: atom_id res chain seq x y z
N MET A 1 16.38 -20.06 -5.87
CA MET A 1 15.29 -19.40 -6.60
C MET A 1 14.70 -18.45 -5.60
N SER A 2 14.75 -17.14 -5.84
CA SER A 2 14.08 -16.19 -4.95
C SER A 2 12.58 -16.40 -5.14
N ASP A 3 11.89 -16.87 -4.12
CA ASP A 3 10.43 -16.98 -4.17
C ASP A 3 9.86 -15.59 -4.39
N THR A 4 8.90 -15.49 -5.31
CA THR A 4 8.19 -14.23 -5.56
C THR A 4 7.38 -13.90 -4.31
N PRO A 5 7.47 -12.67 -3.77
CA PRO A 5 6.70 -12.28 -2.60
C PRO A 5 5.20 -12.24 -2.94
N GLU A 6 4.40 -12.49 -1.92
CA GLU A 6 2.96 -12.26 -1.99
C GLU A 6 2.68 -10.76 -1.86
N PHE A 7 1.94 -10.20 -2.81
CA PHE A 7 1.58 -8.79 -2.83
C PHE A 7 0.19 -8.57 -2.24
N LEU A 8 -0.03 -7.41 -1.62
CA LEU A 8 -1.30 -7.08 -0.97
C LEU A 8 -2.39 -6.83 -2.00
N GLU A 9 -3.49 -7.57 -1.87
CA GLU A 9 -4.72 -7.32 -2.60
C GLU A 9 -5.43 -6.06 -2.05
N PRO A 10 -6.19 -5.33 -2.89
CA PRO A 10 -6.85 -4.09 -2.45
C PRO A 10 -7.82 -4.28 -1.27
N ASP A 11 -8.51 -5.41 -1.20
CA ASP A 11 -9.45 -5.74 -0.12
C ASP A 11 -8.76 -5.90 1.23
N VAL A 12 -7.56 -6.48 1.27
CA VAL A 12 -6.73 -6.55 2.48
C VAL A 12 -6.38 -5.16 2.98
N VAL A 13 -6.03 -4.24 2.07
CA VAL A 13 -5.69 -2.86 2.42
C VAL A 13 -6.92 -2.07 2.87
N LEU A 14 -8.07 -2.29 2.23
CA LEU A 14 -9.34 -1.72 2.67
C LEU A 14 -9.73 -2.22 4.06
N PHE A 15 -9.55 -3.51 4.33
CA PHE A 15 -9.77 -4.07 5.66
C PHE A 15 -8.84 -3.43 6.70
N MET A 16 -7.54 -3.30 6.41
CA MET A 16 -6.58 -2.63 7.30
C MET A 16 -6.95 -1.17 7.54
N HIS A 17 -7.41 -0.45 6.51
CA HIS A 17 -7.89 0.92 6.63
C HIS A 17 -9.10 1.02 7.57
N ASP A 18 -10.08 0.14 7.42
CA ASP A 18 -11.25 0.08 8.30
C ASP A 18 -10.85 -0.19 9.75
N GLN A 19 -9.83 -1.04 9.97
CA GLN A 19 -9.30 -1.29 11.31
C GLN A 19 -8.62 -0.05 11.90
N ALA A 20 -7.84 0.69 11.10
CA ALA A 20 -7.22 1.94 11.52
C ALA A 20 -8.28 3.00 11.91
N LEU A 21 -9.34 3.14 11.12
CA LEU A 21 -10.46 4.05 11.44
C LEU A 21 -11.19 3.65 12.72
N LYS A 22 -11.37 2.35 12.98
CA LYS A 22 -11.99 1.88 14.23
C LYS A 22 -11.16 2.22 15.47
N GLU A 23 -9.83 2.15 15.35
CA GLU A 23 -8.93 2.39 16.48
C GLU A 23 -8.69 3.89 16.73
N TYR A 24 -8.46 4.66 15.67
CA TYR A 24 -8.02 6.06 15.78
C TYR A 24 -9.11 7.07 15.43
N GLY A 25 -10.25 6.62 14.91
CA GLY A 25 -11.29 7.48 14.35
C GLY A 25 -10.91 8.05 12.97
N GLY A 26 -11.81 8.86 12.42
CA GLY A 26 -11.62 9.52 11.12
C GLY A 26 -12.82 9.37 10.19
N THR A 27 -12.68 9.93 8.99
CA THR A 27 -13.74 9.88 7.96
C THR A 27 -13.58 8.66 7.08
N HIS A 28 -14.63 7.84 6.98
CA HIS A 28 -14.65 6.68 6.10
C HIS A 28 -14.68 7.08 4.61
N GLY A 29 -14.17 6.18 3.77
CA GLY A 29 -14.39 6.22 2.33
C GLY A 29 -13.11 6.41 1.52
N ILE A 30 -13.15 5.86 0.32
CA ILE A 30 -12.10 5.98 -0.69
C ILE A 30 -12.28 7.32 -1.40
N LYS A 31 -11.21 8.11 -1.45
CA LYS A 31 -11.15 9.35 -2.22
C LYS A 31 -10.96 9.06 -3.71
N SER A 32 -10.12 8.08 -4.04
CA SER A 32 -9.88 7.64 -5.41
C SER A 32 -9.31 6.21 -5.45
N GLU A 33 -10.00 5.34 -6.18
CA GLU A 33 -9.55 3.96 -6.44
C GLU A 33 -8.28 3.93 -7.29
N ASP A 34 -8.16 4.82 -8.28
CA ASP A 34 -6.95 4.93 -9.10
C ASP A 34 -5.71 5.25 -8.27
N LEU A 35 -5.85 6.14 -7.26
CA LEU A 35 -4.76 6.48 -6.35
C LEU A 35 -4.38 5.31 -5.44
N LEU A 36 -5.37 4.49 -5.04
CA LEU A 36 -5.14 3.27 -4.26
C LEU A 36 -4.40 2.24 -5.11
N HIS A 37 -4.91 1.92 -6.30
CA HIS A 37 -4.30 0.97 -7.21
C HIS A 37 -2.88 1.41 -7.61
N SER A 38 -2.69 2.70 -7.85
CA SER A 38 -1.36 3.27 -8.10
C SER A 38 -0.40 3.08 -6.92
N ALA A 39 -0.87 3.17 -5.67
CA ALA A 39 -0.05 2.95 -4.49
C ALA A 39 0.33 1.47 -4.33
N LEU A 40 -0.61 0.55 -4.57
CA LEU A 40 -0.39 -0.89 -4.43
C LEU A 40 0.52 -1.47 -5.53
N ALA A 41 0.44 -0.91 -6.74
CA ALA A 41 1.31 -1.32 -7.84
C ALA A 41 2.78 -0.90 -7.67
N ARG A 42 3.12 0.01 -6.74
CA ARG A 42 4.52 0.49 -6.59
C ARG A 42 5.50 -0.61 -6.18
N PRO A 43 5.26 -1.40 -5.12
CA PRO A 43 6.13 -2.52 -4.77
C PRO A 43 6.18 -3.61 -5.84
N GLU A 44 5.05 -3.93 -6.49
CA GLU A 44 5.03 -4.88 -7.61
C GLU A 44 5.94 -4.41 -8.75
N ASN A 45 5.80 -3.16 -9.17
CA ASN A 45 6.67 -2.57 -10.18
C ASN A 45 8.13 -2.57 -9.72
N ARG A 46 8.40 -2.29 -8.46
CA ARG A 46 9.77 -2.29 -7.92
C ARG A 46 10.39 -3.69 -7.92
N TRP A 47 9.62 -4.73 -7.65
CA TRP A 47 10.05 -6.12 -7.74
C TRP A 47 10.33 -6.54 -9.19
N HIS A 48 9.40 -6.27 -10.10
CA HIS A 48 9.47 -6.73 -11.49
C HIS A 48 10.49 -5.97 -12.34
N TYR A 49 10.73 -4.69 -12.05
CA TYR A 49 11.63 -3.83 -12.83
C TYR A 49 12.93 -3.49 -12.10
N ALA A 50 13.32 -4.26 -11.08
CA ALA A 50 14.64 -4.10 -10.45
C ALA A 50 15.75 -4.44 -11.47
N GLU A 51 16.67 -3.50 -11.70
CA GLU A 51 17.81 -3.69 -12.61
C GLU A 51 18.93 -4.55 -12.02
N SER A 52 18.94 -4.73 -10.70
CA SER A 52 19.93 -5.48 -9.94
C SER A 52 19.25 -6.56 -9.08
N ASP A 53 19.85 -6.91 -7.94
CA ASP A 53 19.24 -7.89 -7.02
C ASP A 53 17.79 -7.53 -6.65
N PRO A 54 16.91 -8.54 -6.46
CA PRO A 54 15.53 -8.30 -6.07
C PRO A 54 15.47 -7.47 -4.77
N PRO A 55 14.57 -6.48 -4.69
CA PRO A 55 14.42 -5.69 -3.47
C PRO A 55 14.01 -6.59 -2.30
N ASP A 56 14.56 -6.32 -1.13
CA ASP A 56 14.15 -7.01 0.08
C ASP A 56 12.71 -6.64 0.50
N ILE A 57 12.13 -7.46 1.39
CA ILE A 57 10.76 -7.26 1.87
C ILE A 57 10.58 -5.90 2.54
N ALA A 58 11.60 -5.40 3.25
CA ALA A 58 11.56 -4.08 3.88
C ALA A 58 11.42 -2.96 2.86
N THR A 59 12.14 -3.06 1.73
CA THR A 59 12.07 -2.11 0.63
C THR A 59 10.69 -2.12 -0.04
N LEU A 60 10.09 -3.30 -0.21
CA LEU A 60 8.73 -3.43 -0.76
C LEU A 60 7.67 -2.87 0.21
N ALA A 61 7.78 -3.17 1.50
CA ALA A 61 6.90 -2.59 2.53
C ALA A 61 7.00 -1.06 2.58
N ALA A 62 8.21 -0.50 2.51
CA ALA A 62 8.39 0.95 2.45
C ALA A 62 7.76 1.57 1.19
N ALA A 63 7.73 0.85 0.06
CA ALA A 63 7.06 1.30 -1.16
C ALA A 63 5.53 1.35 -1.01
N TYR A 64 4.92 0.39 -0.30
CA TYR A 64 3.49 0.45 0.08
C TYR A 64 3.21 1.67 0.95
N ALA A 65 3.92 1.79 2.09
CA ALA A 65 3.73 2.88 3.04
C ALA A 65 3.86 4.25 2.37
N TYR A 66 4.93 4.43 1.58
CA TYR A 66 5.13 5.66 0.82
C TYR A 66 4.04 5.90 -0.23
N GLY A 67 3.57 4.86 -0.93
CA GLY A 67 2.44 4.91 -1.85
C GLY A 67 1.17 5.44 -1.20
N ILE A 68 0.73 4.79 -0.13
CA ILE A 68 -0.52 5.11 0.55
C ILE A 68 -0.44 6.50 1.18
N ALA A 69 0.64 6.79 1.93
CA ALA A 69 0.82 8.08 2.58
C ALA A 69 0.91 9.24 1.58
N ARG A 70 1.56 9.05 0.42
CA ARG A 70 1.77 10.12 -0.56
C ARG A 70 0.60 10.32 -1.52
N ASN A 71 -0.05 9.24 -1.96
CA ASN A 71 -1.15 9.34 -2.90
C ASN A 71 -2.44 9.84 -2.21
N HIS A 72 -2.57 9.63 -0.91
CA HIS A 72 -3.77 9.92 -0.14
C HIS A 72 -5.05 9.33 -0.77
N PRO A 73 -5.11 8.00 -0.99
CA PRO A 73 -6.25 7.36 -1.65
C PRO A 73 -7.55 7.37 -0.82
N PHE A 74 -7.48 7.58 0.49
CA PHE A 74 -8.62 7.63 1.39
C PHE A 74 -8.98 9.06 1.78
N ASN A 75 -10.24 9.27 2.20
CA ASN A 75 -10.72 10.57 2.67
C ASN A 75 -9.96 11.06 3.92
N ASP A 76 -9.53 10.14 4.77
CA ASP A 76 -8.79 10.39 6.00
C ASP A 76 -7.87 9.20 6.33
N ALA A 77 -7.12 9.26 7.43
CA ALA A 77 -6.32 8.17 8.00
C ALA A 77 -5.29 7.48 7.07
N ASN A 78 -4.85 8.17 6.01
CA ASN A 78 -3.88 7.64 5.04
C ASN A 78 -2.54 7.27 5.69
N THR A 79 -2.03 8.09 6.61
CA THR A 79 -0.75 7.82 7.31
C THR A 79 -0.85 6.65 8.28
N GLN A 80 -2.02 6.43 8.87
CA GLN A 80 -2.28 5.31 9.78
C GLN A 80 -2.46 3.99 9.03
N THR A 81 -2.85 4.07 7.76
CA THR A 81 -3.02 2.92 6.88
C THR A 81 -1.70 2.53 6.20
N ALA A 82 -0.78 3.50 6.05
CA ALA A 82 0.53 3.34 5.43
C ALA A 82 1.55 2.68 6.38
#